data_AF-A0A7C8ARJ5-F1
#
_entry.id   AF-A0A7C8ARJ5-F1
#
_cell.length_a   1.000
_cell.length_b   1.000
_cell.length_c   1.000
_cell.angle_alpha   90.00
_cell.angle_beta   90.00
_cell.angle_gamma   90.00
#
_symmetry.space_group_name_H-M   'P 1'
#
loop_
_entity.id
_entity.type
_entity.pdbx_description
1 polymer ?
#
loop_
_entity_poly.entity_id
_entity_poly.type
_entity_poly.pdbx_seq_one_letter_code
_entity_poly.pdbx_strand_id
1 'polypeptide(L)' 'MQKREGRNHEAYLELWDLLHKEDDKIAFMFDDLKRSTAFFKLAAWQSHGLVSERDLALFTEETQDAVKAINEYAR' A
#
# COMPACT_ATOMS: atom_id res chain seq x y z
N MET A 1 -0.89 24.94 -36.23
CA MET A 1 -0.96 23.63 -35.55
C MET A 1 -0.20 23.74 -34.23
N GLN A 2 -0.92 23.95 -33.11
CA GLN A 2 -0.32 24.28 -31.81
C GLN A 2 -0.04 23.02 -30.98
N LYS A 3 1.20 22.93 -30.44
CA LYS A 3 1.62 22.19 -29.22
C LYS A 3 0.86 20.88 -28.91
N ARG A 4 1.12 19.82 -29.69
CA ARG A 4 0.76 18.45 -29.30
C ARG A 4 1.92 17.69 -28.64
N GLU A 5 3.16 17.94 -29.06
CA GLU A 5 4.34 17.19 -28.59
C GLU A 5 4.63 17.38 -27.08
N GLY A 6 4.54 18.61 -26.55
CA GLY A 6 4.78 18.85 -25.12
C GLY A 6 3.77 18.19 -24.19
N ARG A 7 2.49 18.15 -24.57
CA ARG A 7 1.42 17.56 -23.76
C ARG A 7 1.48 16.04 -23.71
N ASN A 8 1.94 15.39 -24.79
CA ASN A 8 2.11 13.94 -24.80
C ASN A 8 3.27 13.51 -23.88
N HIS A 9 4.35 14.30 -23.85
CA HIS A 9 5.47 14.04 -22.94
C HIS A 9 5.08 14.28 -21.47
N GLU A 10 4.39 15.39 -21.17
CA GLU A 10 3.86 15.67 -19.83
C GLU A 10 2.90 14.56 -19.36
N ALA A 11 1.94 14.16 -20.20
CA ALA A 11 1.01 13.07 -19.87
C ALA A 11 1.72 11.72 -19.67
N TYR A 12 2.79 11.46 -20.43
CA TYR A 12 3.61 10.27 -20.23
C TYR A 12 4.31 10.29 -18.86
N LEU A 13 4.90 11.42 -18.47
CA LEU A 13 5.55 11.56 -17.16
C LEU A 13 4.55 11.42 -16.01
N GLU A 14 3.37 12.04 -16.12
CA GLU A 14 2.30 11.88 -15.11
C GLU A 14 1.89 10.41 -14.94
N LEU A 15 1.74 9.67 -16.06
CA LEU A 15 1.43 8.25 -16.02
C LEU A 15 2.59 7.43 -15.44
N TRP A 16 3.81 7.75 -15.82
CA TRP A 16 5.01 7.09 -15.32
C TRP A 16 5.14 7.22 -13.80
N ASP A 17 4.96 8.43 -13.27
CA ASP A 17 5.00 8.71 -11.84
C ASP A 17 3.86 8.00 -11.09
N LEU A 18 2.66 7.98 -11.67
CA LEU A 18 1.52 7.24 -11.10
C LEU A 18 1.83 5.74 -11.01
N LEU A 19 2.37 5.15 -12.09
CA LEU A 19 2.69 3.72 -12.11
C LEU A 19 3.74 3.36 -11.05
N HIS A 20 4.80 4.17 -10.91
CA HIS A 20 5.81 3.92 -9.88
C HIS A 20 5.24 4.06 -8.47
N LYS A 21 4.40 5.06 -8.24
CA LYS A 21 3.75 5.25 -6.95
C LYS A 21 2.84 4.08 -6.57
N GLU A 22 2.11 3.51 -7.53
CA GLU A 22 1.27 2.33 -7.27
C GLU A 22 2.11 1.06 -7.13
N ASP A 23 3.20 0.92 -7.90
CA ASP A 23 4.16 -0.19 -7.77
C ASP A 23 4.81 -0.20 -6.38
N ASP A 24 5.27 0.96 -5.89
CA ASP A 24 5.85 1.10 -4.55
C ASP A 24 4.87 0.66 -3.44
N LYS A 25 3.57 0.96 -3.60
CA LYS A 25 2.53 0.50 -2.66
C LYS A 25 2.36 -1.01 -2.69
N ILE A 26 2.36 -1.60 -3.89
CA ILE A 26 2.25 -3.06 -4.07
C ILE A 26 3.48 -3.74 -3.45
N ALA A 27 4.68 -3.26 -3.76
CA ALA A 27 5.93 -3.77 -3.20
C ALA A 27 5.94 -3.64 -1.66
N PHE A 28 5.52 -2.49 -1.11
CA PHE A 28 5.37 -2.33 0.33
C PHE A 28 4.41 -3.35 0.94
N MET A 29 3.32 -3.72 0.26
CA MET A 29 2.37 -4.71 0.74
C MET A 29 2.85 -6.16 0.60
N PHE A 30 3.62 -6.52 -0.42
CA PHE A 30 3.85 -7.92 -0.79
C PHE A 30 5.31 -8.38 -0.78
N ASP A 31 6.27 -7.48 -0.96
CA ASP A 31 7.69 -7.87 -1.01
C ASP A 31 8.28 -8.05 0.39
N ASP A 32 9.36 -8.83 0.50
CA ASP A 32 10.08 -9.08 1.78
C ASP A 32 9.15 -9.59 2.89
N LEU A 33 8.26 -10.54 2.56
CA LEU A 33 7.37 -11.19 3.51
C LEU A 33 8.16 -12.12 4.43
N LYS A 34 8.45 -11.64 5.64
CA LYS A 34 9.15 -12.39 6.69
C LYS A 34 8.52 -12.09 8.05
N ARG A 35 8.85 -12.91 9.05
CA ARG A 35 8.23 -12.82 10.38
C ARG A 35 8.38 -11.42 11.02
N SER A 36 9.51 -10.75 10.82
CA SER A 36 9.75 -9.42 11.37
C SER A 36 8.97 -8.31 10.66
N THR A 37 8.51 -8.52 9.43
CA THR A 37 7.73 -7.54 8.66
C THR A 37 6.24 -7.85 8.65
N ALA A 38 5.84 -9.05 9.07
CA ALA A 38 4.47 -9.57 8.95
C ALA A 38 3.39 -8.64 9.53
N PHE A 39 3.60 -8.05 10.71
CA PHE A 39 2.63 -7.10 11.29
C PHE A 39 2.45 -5.85 10.44
N PHE A 40 3.53 -5.31 9.88
CA PHE A 40 3.47 -4.15 8.98
C PHE A 40 2.77 -4.49 7.67
N LYS A 41 3.04 -5.68 7.08
CA LYS A 41 2.35 -6.13 5.87
C LYS A 41 0.86 -6.33 6.12
N LEU A 42 0.50 -6.95 7.24
CA LEU A 42 -0.90 -7.17 7.63
C LEU A 42 -1.64 -5.84 7.87
N ALA A 43 -0.98 -4.87 8.49
CA ALA A 43 -1.53 -3.52 8.66
C ALA A 43 -1.70 -2.78 7.31
N ALA A 44 -0.72 -2.91 6.41
CA ALA A 44 -0.80 -2.38 5.05
C ALA A 44 -2.00 -3.00 4.30
N TRP A 45 -2.17 -4.31 4.36
CA TRP A 45 -3.31 -4.98 3.73
C TRP A 45 -4.65 -4.52 4.30
N GLN A 46 -4.74 -4.31 5.62
CA GLN A 46 -5.97 -3.83 6.25
C GLN A 46 -6.30 -2.39 5.82
N SER A 47 -5.32 -1.49 5.84
CA SER A 47 -5.51 -0.07 5.46
C SER A 47 -5.84 0.11 3.98
N HIS A 48 -5.37 -0.81 3.12
CA HIS A 48 -5.71 -0.87 1.70
C HIS A 48 -6.96 -1.73 1.38
N GLY A 49 -7.65 -2.26 2.39
CA GLY A 49 -8.91 -2.99 2.22
C GLY A 49 -8.78 -4.41 1.65
N LEU A 50 -7.58 -4.98 1.64
CA LEU A 50 -7.30 -6.36 1.22
C LEU A 50 -7.62 -7.38 2.32
N VAL A 51 -7.57 -6.95 3.57
CA VAL A 51 -7.93 -7.73 4.76
C VAL A 51 -9.04 -6.98 5.47
N SER A 52 -10.20 -7.62 5.63
CA SER A 52 -11.31 -7.03 6.37
C SER A 52 -11.10 -7.13 7.87
N GLU A 53 -11.86 -6.37 8.66
CA GLU A 53 -11.89 -6.53 10.12
C GLU A 53 -12.27 -7.96 10.54
N ARG A 54 -13.10 -8.64 9.74
CA ARG A 54 -13.51 -10.04 10.00
C ARG A 54 -12.35 -11.01 9.80
N ASP A 55 -11.52 -10.79 8.78
CA ASP A 55 -10.34 -11.60 8.54
C ASP A 55 -9.30 -11.36 9.65
N LEU A 56 -9.14 -10.10 10.08
CA LEU A 56 -8.25 -9.73 11.17
C LEU A 56 -8.68 -10.34 12.51
N ALA A 57 -9.99 -10.47 12.74
CA ALA A 57 -10.55 -11.11 13.94
C ALA A 57 -10.20 -12.61 14.08
N LEU A 58 -9.69 -13.25 13.02
CA LEU A 58 -9.20 -14.64 13.07
C LEU A 58 -7.80 -14.75 13.72
N PHE A 59 -7.08 -13.65 13.86
CA PHE A 59 -5.79 -13.61 14.54
C PHE A 59 -5.94 -13.43 16.04
N THR A 60 -4.86 -13.62 16.79
CA THR A 60 -4.83 -13.38 18.24
C THR A 60 -5.09 -11.91 18.57
N GLU A 61 -5.61 -11.63 19.76
CA GLU A 61 -5.81 -10.24 20.24
C GLU A 61 -4.51 -9.43 20.15
N GLU A 62 -3.37 -10.02 20.55
CA GLU A 62 -2.05 -9.39 20.42
C GLU A 62 -1.74 -8.94 18.99
N THR A 63 -2.09 -9.75 17.99
CA THR A 63 -1.87 -9.42 16.58
C THR A 63 -2.81 -8.31 16.12
N GLN A 64 -4.07 -8.37 16.55
CA GLN A 64 -5.07 -7.35 16.21
C GLN A 64 -4.67 -5.98 16.78
N ASP A 65 -4.23 -5.95 18.05
CA ASP A 65 -3.78 -4.75 18.72
C ASP A 65 -2.52 -4.16 18.08
N ALA A 66 -1.55 -5.00 17.72
CA ALA A 66 -0.35 -4.57 17.00
C ALA A 66 -0.69 -3.92 15.65
N VAL A 67 -1.58 -4.54 14.86
CA VAL A 67 -2.03 -4.00 13.57
C VAL A 67 -2.79 -2.68 13.75
N LYS A 68 -3.67 -2.60 14.75
CA LYS A 68 -4.41 -1.37 15.06
C LYS A 68 -3.47 -0.24 15.43
N ALA A 69 -2.50 -0.48 16.31
CA ALA A 69 -1.51 0.51 16.69
C ALA A 69 -0.71 1.02 15.48
N ILE A 70 -0.23 0.11 14.61
CA ILE A 70 0.49 0.50 13.39
C ILE A 70 -0.37 1.41 12.50
N ASN A 71 -1.65 1.06 12.30
CA ASN A 71 -2.56 1.85 11.47
C ASN A 71 -2.93 3.21 12.08
N GLU A 72 -2.93 3.34 13.42
CA GLU A 72 -3.14 4.61 14.11
C GLU A 72 -1.94 5.57 13.92
N TYR A 73 -0.71 5.07 13.92
CA TYR A 73 0.50 5.88 13.69
C TYR A 73 0.74 6.21 12.20
N ALA A 74 0.19 5.43 11.27
CA ALA A 74 0.37 5.64 9.83
C ALA A 74 -0.59 6.68 9.22
N ARG A 75 -1.58 7.17 10.00
CA ARG A 75 -2.53 8.24 9.62
C ARG A 75 -1.97 9.63 9.90
#